data_AF-A0AAV3P0U4-F1
#
_entry.id   AF-A0AAV3P0U4-F1
#
_cell.length_a   1.000
_cell.length_b   1.000
_cell.length_c   1.000
_cell.angle_alpha   90.00
_cell.angle_beta   90.00
_cell.angle_gamma   90.00
#
_symmetry.space_group_name_H-M   'P 1'
#
loop_
_entity.id
_entity.type
_entity.pdbx_description
1 polymer ?
#
loop_
_entity_poly.entity_id
_entity_poly.type
_entity_poly.pdbx_seq_one_letter_code
_entity_poly.pdbx_strand_id
1 'polypeptide(L)'
;MKRAMSLVNIIFLTTNLWWSGEQKIGYMGVTGEVLARELLRVMDDWHIREKVISISVDNTSSNDNCIARLKVDFSNRRNLALEGQLFHVRCCAYILNILVQDGLDVIKPCVDNIRNGVRYLLNSKTRCKAFKKIVDELGLEGRLQGLDTKTRWNSTWLNNLRH
;
A
#
# COMPACT_ATOMS: atom_id res chain seq x y z
N MET A 1 -15.06 18.67 -12.40
CA MET A 1 -15.26 17.71 -11.29
C MET A 1 -16.21 18.24 -10.21
N LYS A 2 -16.02 19.44 -9.63
CA LYS A 2 -16.97 20.01 -8.65
C LYS A 2 -18.43 20.08 -9.15
N ARG A 3 -18.63 20.47 -10.41
CA ARG A 3 -19.95 20.48 -11.09
C ARG A 3 -20.57 19.08 -11.30
N ALA A 4 -19.75 18.03 -11.33
CA ALA A 4 -20.25 16.66 -11.34
C ALA A 4 -20.67 16.23 -9.92
N MET A 5 -19.86 16.56 -8.91
CA MET A 5 -20.15 16.29 -7.49
C MET A 5 -21.40 17.04 -6.98
N SER A 6 -21.78 18.17 -7.59
CA SER A 6 -23.03 18.85 -7.25
C SER A 6 -24.28 18.06 -7.63
N LEU A 7 -24.20 17.20 -8.65
CA LEU A 7 -25.33 16.39 -9.14
C LEU A 7 -25.51 15.07 -8.38
N VAL A 8 -24.54 14.68 -7.57
CA VAL A 8 -24.59 13.45 -6.77
C VAL A 8 -25.14 13.78 -5.39
N ASN A 9 -26.04 12.95 -4.87
CA ASN A 9 -26.64 13.13 -3.53
C ASN A 9 -25.94 12.30 -2.45
N ILE A 10 -25.19 11.28 -2.85
CA ILE A 10 -24.55 10.31 -1.96
C ILE A 10 -23.11 10.08 -2.41
N ILE A 11 -22.18 10.16 -1.47
CA ILE A 11 -20.74 10.01 -1.71
C ILE A 11 -20.17 8.98 -0.72
N PHE A 12 -19.39 8.05 -1.29
CA PHE A 12 -18.54 7.12 -0.56
C PHE A 12 -17.09 7.58 -0.75
N LEU A 13 -16.35 7.74 0.34
CA LEU A 13 -14.95 8.14 0.28
C LEU A 13 -14.04 6.96 0.54
N THR A 14 -12.95 6.87 -0.23
CA THR A 14 -11.84 5.94 0.03
C THR A 14 -10.59 6.76 0.24
N THR A 15 -9.89 6.57 1.36
CA THR A 15 -8.60 7.23 1.60
C THR A 15 -7.50 6.18 1.65
N ASN A 16 -6.41 6.44 0.92
CA ASN A 16 -5.21 5.62 0.96
C ASN A 16 -4.07 6.46 1.54
N LEU A 17 -3.43 5.97 2.60
CA LEU A 17 -2.27 6.62 3.23
C LEU A 17 -1.03 5.79 2.95
N TRP A 18 0.02 6.42 2.49
CA TRP A 18 1.32 5.78 2.32
C TRP A 18 2.43 6.66 2.89
N TRP A 19 3.44 6.02 3.46
CA TRP A 19 4.67 6.70 3.85
C TRP A 19 5.58 6.82 2.63
N SER A 20 6.12 8.03 2.40
CA SER A 20 7.17 8.25 1.42
C SER A 20 8.49 8.47 2.13
N GLY A 21 9.50 7.67 1.81
CA GLY A 21 10.85 7.76 2.38
C GLY A 21 11.67 8.95 1.88
N GLU A 22 11.17 9.72 0.90
CA GLU A 22 11.88 10.87 0.30
C GLU A 22 11.20 12.23 0.58
N GLN A 23 10.53 12.39 1.72
CA GLN A 23 9.91 13.68 2.05
C GLN A 23 10.85 14.56 2.87
N LYS A 24 11.25 15.70 2.28
CA LYS A 24 12.03 16.78 2.92
C LYS A 24 11.18 17.70 3.83
N ILE A 25 9.96 17.31 4.17
CA ILE A 25 9.03 18.11 4.97
C ILE A 25 9.07 17.56 6.38
N GLY A 26 9.38 18.41 7.36
CA GLY A 26 9.50 18.03 8.77
C GLY A 26 8.26 17.28 9.24
N TYR A 27 8.48 16.16 9.92
CA TYR A 27 7.44 15.27 10.42
C TYR A 27 6.45 16.05 11.30
N MET A 28 5.25 16.28 10.80
CA MET A 28 4.08 16.31 11.67
C MET A 28 3.72 14.84 11.87
N GLY A 29 3.83 14.33 13.09
CA GLY A 29 3.23 13.03 13.41
C GLY A 29 1.78 13.08 12.94
N VAL A 30 1.47 12.30 11.91
CA VAL A 30 0.14 12.29 11.31
C VAL A 30 -0.78 11.55 12.28
N THR A 31 -1.23 12.27 13.30
CA THR A 31 -2.21 11.77 14.26
C THR A 31 -3.57 11.69 13.60
N GLY A 32 -4.45 10.83 14.11
CA GLY A 32 -5.82 10.74 13.62
C GLY A 32 -6.56 12.09 13.64
N GLU A 33 -6.22 12.98 14.58
CA GLU A 33 -6.84 14.31 14.68
C GLU A 33 -6.44 15.23 13.50
N VAL A 34 -5.17 15.20 13.08
CA VAL A 34 -4.70 15.99 11.94
C VAL A 34 -5.35 15.48 10.66
N LEU A 35 -5.43 14.16 10.49
CA LEU A 35 -6.12 13.54 9.34
C LEU A 35 -7.59 13.92 9.29
N ALA A 36 -8.31 13.82 10.41
CA ALA A 36 -9.73 14.17 10.47
C ALA A 36 -9.95 15.64 10.09
N ARG A 37 -9.11 16.55 10.59
CA ARG A 37 -9.19 17.98 10.27
C ARG A 37 -8.98 18.25 8.79
N GLU A 38 -7.96 17.65 8.18
CA GLU A 38 -7.69 17.84 6.75
C GLU A 38 -8.80 17.25 5.88
N LEU A 39 -9.34 16.07 6.25
CA LEU A 39 -10.48 15.48 5.55
C LEU A 39 -11.71 16.37 5.62
N LEU A 40 -12.03 16.91 6.80
CA LEU A 40 -13.15 17.85 6.96
C LEU A 40 -12.95 19.11 6.10
N ARG A 41 -11.74 19.68 6.09
CA ARG A 41 -11.40 20.83 5.24
C ARG A 41 -11.64 20.53 3.77
N VAL A 42 -11.13 19.41 3.27
CA VAL A 42 -11.32 19.00 1.87
C VAL A 42 -12.82 18.78 1.56
N MET A 43 -13.58 18.17 2.46
CA MET A 43 -15.02 17.99 2.26
C MET A 43 -15.79 19.32 2.20
N ASP A 44 -15.40 20.30 3.02
CA ASP A 44 -15.99 21.64 3.04
C ASP A 44 -15.63 22.40 1.75
N ASP A 45 -14.36 22.38 1.33
CA ASP A 45 -13.86 23.04 0.11
C ASP A 45 -14.54 22.52 -1.17
N TRP A 46 -15.00 21.27 -1.12
CA TRP A 46 -15.71 20.61 -2.22
C TRP A 46 -17.23 20.65 -2.05
N HIS A 47 -17.74 21.16 -0.93
CA HIS A 47 -19.17 21.17 -0.58
C HIS A 47 -19.81 19.78 -0.65
N ILE A 48 -19.08 18.76 -0.22
CA ILE A 48 -19.52 17.36 -0.24
C ILE A 48 -19.80 16.79 1.13
N ARG A 49 -19.44 17.49 2.23
CA ARG A 49 -19.51 16.96 3.59
C ARG A 49 -20.87 16.35 3.95
N GLU A 50 -21.96 17.03 3.60
CA GLU A 50 -23.33 16.58 3.90
C GLU A 50 -23.77 15.39 3.04
N LYS A 51 -23.04 15.11 1.95
CA LYS A 51 -23.33 14.03 1.01
C LYS A 51 -22.56 12.75 1.33
N VAL A 52 -21.56 12.83 2.23
CA VAL A 52 -20.72 11.67 2.61
C VAL A 52 -21.48 10.78 3.58
N ILE A 53 -21.69 9.51 3.22
CA ILE A 53 -22.39 8.54 4.09
C ILE A 53 -21.48 7.45 4.65
N SER A 54 -20.32 7.23 4.04
CA SER A 54 -19.39 6.18 4.44
C SER A 54 -17.98 6.50 3.98
N ILE A 55 -17.00 6.11 4.79
CA ILE A 55 -15.58 6.29 4.54
C ILE A 55 -14.88 4.93 4.71
N SER A 56 -14.12 4.54 3.69
CA SER A 56 -13.22 3.41 3.75
C SER A 56 -11.79 3.86 3.91
N VAL A 57 -11.12 3.30 4.93
CA VAL A 57 -9.74 3.58 5.30
C VAL A 57 -8.98 2.26 5.44
N ASP A 58 -7.66 2.30 5.29
CA ASP A 58 -6.79 1.17 5.61
C ASP A 58 -6.74 0.93 7.14
N ASN A 59 -6.44 -0.31 7.53
CA ASN A 59 -6.57 -0.78 8.91
C ASN A 59 -5.35 -0.36 9.78
N THR A 60 -5.15 0.94 9.97
CA THR A 60 -4.08 1.52 10.81
C THR A 60 -4.67 2.23 12.03
N SER A 61 -3.95 2.23 13.15
CA SER A 61 -4.43 2.82 14.41
C SER A 61 -4.68 4.33 14.32
N SER A 62 -3.90 5.06 13.51
CA SER A 62 -4.15 6.49 13.25
C SER A 62 -5.50 6.72 12.57
N ASN A 63 -5.92 5.82 11.69
CA ASN A 63 -7.21 5.92 11.01
C ASN A 63 -8.39 5.61 11.91
N ASP A 64 -8.25 4.66 12.85
CA ASP A 64 -9.30 4.40 13.83
C ASP A 64 -9.61 5.67 14.64
N ASN A 65 -8.58 6.40 15.09
CA ASN A 65 -8.74 7.69 15.78
C ASN A 65 -9.33 8.78 14.86
N CYS A 66 -8.89 8.86 13.60
CA CYS A 66 -9.44 9.79 12.62
C CYS A 66 -10.94 9.56 12.40
N ILE A 67 -11.32 8.30 12.18
CA ILE A 67 -12.71 7.91 11.94
C ILE A 67 -13.57 8.16 13.18
N ALA A 68 -13.06 7.87 14.39
CA ALA A 68 -13.77 8.19 15.63
C ALA A 68 -14.08 9.69 15.73
N ARG A 69 -13.09 10.54 15.40
CA ARG A 69 -13.26 11.99 15.39
C ARG A 69 -14.27 12.48 14.34
N LEU A 70 -14.24 11.90 13.14
CA LEU A 70 -15.19 12.18 12.07
C LEU A 70 -16.60 11.72 12.44
N LYS A 71 -16.75 10.55 13.08
CA LYS A 71 -18.05 10.08 13.57
C LYS A 71 -18.69 11.07 14.52
N VAL A 72 -17.94 11.60 15.51
CA VAL A 72 -18.45 12.61 16.44
C VAL A 72 -18.95 13.85 15.69
N ASP A 73 -18.20 14.32 14.71
CA ASP A 73 -18.58 15.50 13.92
C ASP A 73 -19.85 15.28 13.09
N PHE A 74 -19.96 14.13 12.42
CA PHE A 74 -21.14 13.79 11.62
C PHE A 74 -22.37 13.47 12.49
N SER A 75 -22.19 12.87 13.66
CA SER A 75 -23.25 12.67 14.66
C SER A 75 -23.86 14.00 15.10
N ASN A 76 -23.01 14.98 15.44
CA ASN A 76 -23.45 16.30 15.88
C ASN A 76 -24.26 17.05 14.81
N ARG A 77 -24.05 16.70 13.53
CA ARG A 77 -24.75 17.26 12.38
C ARG A 77 -25.95 16.44 11.92
N ARG A 78 -26.27 15.30 12.57
CA ARG A 78 -27.30 14.33 12.15
C ARG A 78 -27.11 13.78 10.73
N ASN A 79 -25.85 13.70 10.28
CA ASN A 79 -25.48 13.27 8.92
C ASN A 79 -24.99 11.81 8.86
N LEU A 80 -25.36 10.99 9.84
CA LEU A 80 -25.01 9.56 9.86
C LEU A 80 -26.17 8.71 9.38
N ALA A 81 -26.05 8.17 8.17
CA ALA A 81 -26.96 7.14 7.68
C ALA A 81 -26.86 5.89 8.57
N LEU A 82 -28.01 5.24 8.84
CA LEU A 82 -28.11 4.04 9.68
C LEU A 82 -27.38 4.18 11.02
N GLU A 83 -27.50 5.34 11.67
CA GLU A 83 -26.84 5.65 12.96
C GLU A 83 -25.31 5.47 12.94
N GLY A 84 -24.71 5.53 11.74
CA GLY A 84 -23.26 5.43 11.55
C GLY A 84 -22.73 3.99 11.55
N GLN A 85 -23.59 2.97 11.48
CA GLN A 85 -23.19 1.56 11.39
C GLN A 85 -22.29 1.29 10.18
N LEU A 86 -22.59 1.92 9.04
CA LEU A 86 -21.82 1.77 7.79
C LEU A 86 -20.79 2.89 7.57
N PHE A 87 -20.58 3.77 8.54
CA PHE A 87 -19.72 4.94 8.34
C PHE A 87 -18.23 4.58 8.21
N HIS A 88 -17.81 3.45 8.78
CA HIS A 88 -16.43 2.96 8.70
C HIS A 88 -16.39 1.59 8.05
N VAL A 89 -15.84 1.52 6.84
CA VAL A 89 -15.60 0.25 6.13
C VAL A 89 -14.10 -0.01 6.07
N ARG A 90 -13.61 -1.00 6.81
CA ARG A 90 -12.19 -1.37 6.79
C ARG A 90 -11.82 -1.98 5.44
N CYS A 91 -10.69 -1.56 4.88
CA CYS A 91 -10.20 -2.14 3.63
C CYS A 91 -9.74 -3.60 3.82
N CYS A 92 -10.26 -4.53 3.02
CA CYS A 92 -9.82 -5.94 3.01
C CYS A 92 -8.36 -6.13 2.58
N ALA A 93 -7.74 -5.12 1.97
CA ALA A 93 -6.34 -5.17 1.54
C ALA A 93 -5.38 -5.47 2.70
N TYR A 94 -5.71 -5.04 3.92
CA TYR A 94 -4.88 -5.34 5.09
C TYR A 94 -4.91 -6.84 5.46
N ILE A 95 -6.08 -7.47 5.43
CA ILE A 95 -6.23 -8.90 5.70
C ILE A 95 -5.49 -9.70 4.63
N LEU A 96 -5.66 -9.32 3.35
CA LEU A 96 -4.90 -9.90 2.25
C LEU A 96 -3.39 -9.73 2.43
N ASN A 97 -2.94 -8.54 2.86
CA ASN A 97 -1.52 -8.31 3.13
C ASN A 97 -1.00 -9.23 4.24
N ILE A 98 -1.73 -9.40 5.35
CA ILE A 98 -1.32 -10.35 6.40
C ILE A 98 -1.21 -11.76 5.84
N LEU A 99 -2.21 -12.24 5.11
CA LEU A 99 -2.21 -13.58 4.52
C LEU A 99 -1.03 -13.78 3.56
N VAL A 100 -0.74 -12.78 2.73
CA VAL A 100 0.39 -12.80 1.81
C VAL A 100 1.72 -12.79 2.56
N GLN A 101 1.88 -11.94 3.58
CA GLN A 101 3.11 -11.89 4.38
C GLN A 101 3.36 -13.21 5.10
N ASP A 102 2.33 -13.81 5.69
CA ASP A 102 2.41 -15.12 6.35
C ASP A 102 2.84 -16.21 5.36
N GLY A 103 2.21 -16.26 4.18
CA GLY A 103 2.62 -17.17 3.11
C GLY A 103 4.05 -16.91 2.61
N LEU A 104 4.48 -15.65 2.54
CA LEU A 104 5.84 -15.27 2.16
C LEU A 104 6.88 -15.67 3.23
N ASP A 105 6.54 -15.59 4.52
CA ASP A 105 7.44 -15.99 5.60
C ASP A 105 7.72 -17.50 5.59
N VAL A 106 6.76 -18.33 5.17
CA VAL A 106 6.97 -19.78 4.96
C VAL A 106 8.04 -20.06 3.90
N ILE A 107 8.03 -19.30 2.79
CA ILE A 107 8.98 -19.51 1.67
C ILE A 107 10.26 -18.67 1.82
N LYS A 108 10.32 -17.76 2.79
CA LYS A 108 11.44 -16.84 3.00
C LYS A 108 12.80 -17.52 3.11
N PRO A 109 12.98 -18.66 3.82
CA PRO A 109 14.27 -19.34 3.85
C PRO A 109 14.73 -19.81 2.45
N CYS A 110 13.79 -20.27 1.62
CA CYS A 110 14.08 -20.67 0.24
C CYS A 110 14.48 -19.46 -0.61
N VAL A 111 13.73 -18.36 -0.50
CA VAL A 111 14.03 -17.10 -1.19
C VAL A 111 15.40 -16.56 -0.78
N ASP A 112 15.73 -16.59 0.50
CA ASP A 112 17.00 -16.09 1.02
C ASP A 112 18.18 -16.97 0.58
N ASN A 113 18.00 -18.29 0.51
CA ASN A 113 19.00 -19.19 -0.07
C ASN A 113 19.28 -18.87 -1.54
N ILE A 114 18.23 -18.66 -2.34
CA ILE A 114 18.36 -18.26 -3.75
C ILE A 114 19.08 -16.91 -3.85
N ARG A 115 18.66 -15.91 -3.06
CA ARG A 115 19.32 -14.58 -3.03
C ARG A 115 20.80 -14.68 -2.66
N ASN A 116 21.15 -15.52 -1.69
CA ASN A 116 22.53 -15.72 -1.28
C ASN A 116 23.35 -16.38 -2.39
N GLY A 117 22.79 -17.38 -3.08
CA GLY A 117 23.41 -18.01 -4.26
C GLY A 117 23.64 -17.02 -5.40
N VAL A 118 22.63 -16.24 -5.75
CA VAL A 118 22.73 -15.20 -6.78
C VAL A 118 23.76 -14.14 -6.39
N ARG A 119 23.75 -13.66 -5.13
CA ARG A 119 24.75 -12.71 -4.61
C ARG A 119 26.16 -13.27 -4.70
N TYR A 120 26.36 -14.53 -4.32
CA TYR A 120 27.65 -15.21 -4.43
C TYR A 120 28.13 -15.20 -5.89
N LEU A 121 27.29 -15.56 -6.85
CA LEU A 121 27.65 -15.56 -8.27
C LEU A 121 27.99 -14.15 -8.78
N LEU A 122 27.13 -13.17 -8.50
CA LEU A 122 27.28 -11.78 -8.97
C LEU A 122 28.52 -11.07 -8.42
N ASN A 123 29.00 -11.46 -7.23
CA ASN A 123 30.22 -10.89 -6.62
C ASN A 123 31.53 -11.25 -7.37
N SER A 124 31.52 -12.12 -8.39
CA SER A 124 32.72 -12.39 -9.21
C SER A 124 32.39 -12.64 -10.68
N LYS A 125 33.09 -11.90 -11.55
CA LYS A 125 33.00 -12.10 -13.01
C LYS A 125 33.41 -13.51 -13.43
N THR A 126 34.38 -14.12 -12.74
CA THR A 126 34.82 -15.49 -13.02
C THR A 126 33.74 -16.51 -12.67
N ARG A 127 33.08 -16.36 -11.51
CA ARG A 127 31.96 -17.22 -11.10
C ARG A 127 30.76 -17.08 -12.04
N CYS A 128 30.43 -15.87 -12.46
CA CYS A 128 29.39 -15.62 -13.46
C CYS A 128 29.67 -16.34 -14.78
N LYS A 129 30.92 -16.30 -15.28
CA LYS A 129 31.31 -16.99 -16.51
C LYS A 129 31.23 -18.51 -16.39
N ALA A 130 31.71 -19.06 -15.26
CA ALA A 130 31.63 -20.49 -14.99
C ALA A 130 30.18 -20.98 -14.92
N PHE A 131 29.31 -20.23 -14.25
CA PHE A 131 27.88 -20.54 -14.18
C PHE A 131 27.21 -20.56 -15.56
N LYS A 132 27.48 -19.55 -16.41
CA LYS A 132 26.94 -19.52 -17.79
C LYS A 132 27.37 -20.74 -18.60
N LYS A 133 28.65 -21.13 -18.52
CA LYS A 133 29.17 -22.32 -19.21
C LYS A 133 28.43 -23.60 -18.79
N ILE A 134 28.15 -23.76 -17.49
CA ILE A 134 27.41 -24.92 -16.97
C ILE A 134 25.96 -24.93 -17.47
N VAL A 135 25.30 -23.76 -17.50
CA VAL A 135 23.93 -23.62 -18.03
C VAL A 135 23.88 -24.00 -19.50
N ASP A 136 24.84 -23.52 -20.30
CA ASP A 136 24.97 -23.83 -21.73
C ASP A 136 25.24 -25.33 -21.95
N GLU A 137 26.12 -25.94 -21.16
CA GLU A 137 26.45 -27.38 -21.24
C GLU A 137 25.26 -28.29 -20.87
N LEU A 138 24.42 -27.86 -19.93
CA LEU A 138 23.21 -28.58 -19.54
C LEU A 138 22.02 -28.31 -20.47
N GLY A 139 22.18 -27.44 -21.48
CA GLY A 139 21.10 -27.05 -22.39
C GLY A 139 19.93 -26.36 -21.69
N LEU A 140 20.17 -25.72 -20.55
CA LEU A 140 19.13 -25.08 -19.75
C LEU A 140 18.84 -23.67 -20.27
N GLU A 141 17.57 -23.34 -20.44
CA GLU A 141 17.15 -21.97 -20.71
C GLU A 141 17.14 -21.16 -19.41
N GLY A 142 18.26 -20.51 -19.08
CA GLY A 142 18.38 -19.73 -17.85
C GLY A 142 19.32 -18.54 -17.96
N ARG A 143 18.91 -17.38 -17.44
CA ARG A 143 19.77 -16.20 -17.27
C ARG A 143 20.01 -15.95 -15.78
N LEU A 144 21.27 -15.68 -15.41
CA LEU A 144 21.60 -15.18 -14.07
C LEU A 144 20.99 -13.78 -13.91
N GLN A 145 19.94 -13.67 -13.10
CA GLN A 145 19.23 -12.41 -12.85
C GLN A 145 19.91 -11.57 -11.77
N GLY A 146 19.66 -10.26 -11.78
CA GLY A 146 20.07 -9.35 -10.73
C GLY A 146 19.33 -9.61 -9.41
N LEU A 147 19.88 -9.11 -8.29
CA LEU A 147 19.19 -9.16 -7.00
C LEU A 147 17.91 -8.30 -7.03
N ASP A 148 16.87 -8.79 -6.37
CA ASP A 148 15.60 -8.10 -6.22
C ASP A 148 15.70 -6.93 -5.20
N THR A 149 14.81 -5.96 -5.32
CA THR A 149 14.80 -4.75 -4.47
C THR A 149 13.61 -4.75 -3.53
N LYS A 150 13.87 -4.59 -2.22
CA LYS A 150 12.84 -4.59 -1.16
C LYS A 150 11.74 -3.56 -1.37
N THR A 151 12.01 -2.47 -2.09
CA THR A 151 11.07 -1.36 -2.31
C THR A 151 10.19 -1.53 -3.56
N ARG A 152 10.38 -2.60 -4.35
CA ARG A 152 9.61 -2.82 -5.58
C ARG A 152 9.11 -4.27 -5.62
N TRP A 153 7.84 -4.47 -5.26
CA TRP A 153 7.18 -5.79 -5.19
C TRP A 153 7.31 -6.62 -6.48
N ASN A 154 7.41 -5.95 -7.62
CA ASN A 154 7.58 -6.61 -8.91
C ASN A 154 9.00 -7.13 -9.17
N SER A 155 10.01 -6.78 -8.37
CA SER A 155 11.41 -7.11 -8.66
C SER A 155 11.73 -8.61 -8.56
N THR A 156 10.91 -9.36 -7.83
CA THR A 156 10.94 -10.82 -7.78
C THR A 156 10.49 -11.47 -9.10
N TRP A 157 9.72 -10.75 -9.94
CA TRP A 157 9.15 -11.24 -11.21
C TRP A 157 9.70 -10.52 -12.47
N LEU A 158 9.96 -9.21 -12.38
CA LEU A 158 10.27 -8.32 -13.53
C LEU A 158 11.73 -8.29 -13.97
N ASN A 159 12.61 -9.09 -13.38
CA ASN A 159 13.96 -9.26 -13.91
C ASN A 159 13.99 -10.00 -15.28
N ASN A 160 12.82 -10.28 -15.87
CA ASN A 160 12.61 -10.78 -17.23
C ASN A 160 12.58 -9.71 -18.34
N LEU A 161 12.70 -8.40 -18.06
CA LEU A 161 12.42 -7.35 -19.08
C LEU A 161 13.51 -6.29 -19.32
N ARG A 162 14.78 -6.53 -18.98
CA ARG A 162 15.85 -5.60 -19.39
C ARG A 162 17.07 -6.32 -19.98
N HIS A 163 17.12 -6.24 -21.31
CA HIS A 163 18.23 -6.44 -22.26
C HIS A 163 18.89 -7.84 -22.26
#